data_AF-A0A6A4GJ63-F1
#
_entry.id   AF-A0A6A4GJ63-F1
#
_cell.length_a   1.000
_cell.length_b   1.000
_cell.length_c   1.000
_cell.angle_alpha   90.00
_cell.angle_beta   90.00
_cell.angle_gamma   90.00
#
_symmetry.space_group_name_H-M   'P 1'
#
loop_
_entity.id
_entity.type
_entity.pdbx_description
1 polymer ?
#
loop_
_entity_poly.entity_id
_entity_poly.type
_entity_poly.pdbx_seq_one_letter_code
_entity_poly.pdbx_strand_id
1 'polypeptide(L)'
;MLTNPSNVSIPRFPEDNQLDGDRNWCTYKRECILALKARSLLQYIEGTIVRPLFQTTQTAATTTTSSTTATTTTSSSTTPTQTPIWSSTPLYKEWIARDATATSIIVTNVRDPVGVGIEDNKSAAEIWKFLTNKYEKRVEQRIHLADMALRSHTYEPESTTMEDHEKKMKNLLRTLKDYGGTCNDPQFRLIVIASLPLDWKQDTRNVPGTSSEDAFTFLHSLYLEKQQERESSERDEKRVKVLLASQNTTAVAVEPQRAGRNSDLVCSNCGKRGHTVHRCWAKGGGAEGKGPKNWQVSYTNAEH
;
A
#
# COMPACT_ATOMS: atom_id res chain seq x y z
N MET A 1 37.34 -23.11 -35.83
CA MET A 1 36.94 -23.92 -34.66
C MET A 1 35.51 -24.38 -34.88
N LEU A 2 35.32 -25.67 -35.14
CA LEU A 2 34.00 -26.27 -35.35
C LEU A 2 33.30 -26.43 -34.00
N THR A 3 32.17 -25.75 -33.81
CA THR A 3 31.32 -25.96 -32.63
C THR A 3 30.54 -27.27 -32.82
N ASN A 4 30.88 -28.25 -31.97
CA ASN A 4 30.25 -29.56 -31.88
C ASN A 4 28.74 -29.41 -31.53
N PRO A 5 27.80 -30.05 -32.25
CA PRO A 5 26.37 -29.95 -31.96
C PRO A 5 25.99 -30.93 -30.84
N SER A 6 26.45 -30.69 -29.62
CA SER A 6 26.17 -31.62 -28.52
C SER A 6 26.39 -31.00 -27.15
N ASN A 7 25.58 -29.99 -26.81
CA ASN A 7 24.82 -29.89 -25.56
C ASN A 7 24.04 -28.55 -25.57
N VAL A 8 22.86 -28.50 -26.19
CA VAL A 8 21.98 -27.33 -26.05
C VAL A 8 21.40 -27.37 -24.65
N SER A 9 22.12 -26.79 -23.69
CA SER A 9 21.66 -26.68 -22.30
C SER A 9 20.51 -25.66 -22.24
N ILE A 10 19.31 -26.15 -22.00
CA ILE A 10 18.12 -25.34 -21.75
C ILE A 10 18.18 -24.92 -20.28
N PRO A 11 18.23 -23.60 -19.98
CA PRO A 11 18.27 -23.14 -18.60
C PRO A 11 16.92 -23.43 -17.94
N ARG A 12 16.97 -24.02 -16.74
CA ARG A 12 15.81 -24.13 -15.85
C ARG A 12 15.84 -22.98 -14.87
N PHE A 13 14.76 -22.22 -14.80
CA PHE A 13 14.62 -21.13 -13.84
C PHE A 13 14.29 -21.67 -12.44
N PRO A 14 14.68 -20.95 -11.37
CA PRO A 14 14.17 -21.22 -10.03
C PRO A 14 12.64 -21.34 -10.03
N GLU A 15 12.07 -22.17 -9.16
CA GLU A 15 10.63 -22.43 -9.16
C GLU A 15 9.78 -21.16 -9.04
N ASP A 16 10.25 -20.17 -8.27
CA ASP A 16 9.58 -18.87 -8.10
C ASP A 16 9.54 -18.01 -9.38
N ASN A 17 10.48 -18.26 -10.30
CA ASN A 17 10.62 -17.53 -11.56
C ASN A 17 10.00 -18.27 -12.76
N GLN A 18 9.58 -19.53 -12.58
CA GLN A 18 8.83 -20.28 -13.60
C GLN A 18 7.41 -19.74 -13.70
N LEU A 19 6.87 -19.61 -14.91
CA LEU A 19 5.56 -19.00 -15.12
C LEU A 19 4.47 -19.71 -14.30
N ASP A 20 3.82 -18.94 -13.43
CA ASP A 20 2.73 -19.36 -12.56
C ASP A 20 1.60 -18.30 -12.62
N GLY A 21 0.90 -18.33 -13.74
CA GLY A 21 -0.17 -17.38 -14.04
C GLY A 21 0.32 -15.95 -14.22
N ASP A 22 -0.51 -15.00 -13.81
CA ASP A 22 -0.29 -13.57 -14.04
C ASP A 22 0.57 -12.88 -12.97
N ARG A 23 0.83 -13.53 -11.84
CA ARG A 23 1.53 -12.92 -10.70
C ARG A 23 3.02 -12.71 -10.97
N ASN A 24 3.65 -13.63 -11.69
CA ASN A 24 5.09 -13.58 -11.95
C ASN A 24 5.43 -13.42 -13.44
N TRP A 25 4.45 -13.02 -14.27
CA TRP A 25 4.64 -12.80 -15.71
C TRP A 25 5.84 -11.89 -16.00
N CYS A 26 5.98 -10.76 -15.30
CA CYS A 26 7.09 -9.82 -15.50
C CYS A 26 8.46 -10.46 -15.23
N THR A 27 8.57 -11.20 -14.12
CA THR A 27 9.79 -11.92 -13.75
C THR A 27 10.12 -13.00 -14.76
N TYR A 28 9.15 -13.86 -15.09
CA TYR A 28 9.29 -14.92 -16.09
C TYR A 28 9.69 -14.36 -17.47
N LYS A 29 8.99 -13.33 -17.94
CA LYS A 29 9.27 -12.65 -19.22
C LYS A 29 10.70 -12.13 -19.26
N ARG A 30 11.16 -11.48 -18.19
CA ARG A 30 12.54 -10.99 -18.05
C ARG A 30 13.55 -12.14 -18.15
N GLU A 31 13.35 -13.23 -17.40
CA GLU A 31 14.26 -14.39 -17.42
C GLU A 31 14.32 -15.05 -18.80
N CYS A 32 13.18 -15.24 -19.48
CA CYS A 32 13.14 -15.73 -20.85
C CYS A 32 13.93 -14.82 -21.80
N ILE A 33 13.72 -13.50 -21.75
CA ILE A 33 14.43 -12.54 -22.60
C ILE A 33 15.94 -12.61 -22.35
N LEU A 34 16.39 -12.70 -21.10
CA LEU A 34 17.81 -12.82 -20.77
C LEU A 34 18.40 -14.13 -21.31
N ALA A 35 17.71 -15.27 -21.10
CA ALA A 35 18.15 -16.58 -21.57
C ALA A 35 18.25 -16.67 -23.10
N LEU A 36 17.30 -16.05 -23.81
CA LEU A 36 17.26 -15.98 -25.27
C LEU A 36 18.31 -15.02 -25.83
N LYS A 37 18.52 -13.85 -25.20
CA LYS A 37 19.60 -12.92 -25.57
C LYS A 37 20.97 -13.57 -25.44
N ALA A 38 21.23 -14.27 -24.34
CA ALA A 38 22.50 -14.97 -24.11
C ALA A 38 22.80 -16.03 -25.19
N ARG A 39 21.76 -16.57 -25.84
CA ARG A 39 21.88 -17.57 -26.92
C ARG A 39 21.66 -16.99 -28.31
N SER A 40 21.43 -15.69 -28.42
CA SER A 40 21.16 -14.99 -29.68
C SER A 40 19.91 -15.49 -30.42
N LEU A 41 18.89 -15.89 -29.65
CA LEU A 41 17.62 -16.43 -30.13
C LEU A 41 16.45 -15.45 -29.98
N LEU A 42 16.68 -14.24 -29.46
CA LEU A 42 15.60 -13.26 -29.21
C LEU A 42 14.76 -12.96 -30.46
N GLN A 43 15.40 -12.85 -31.63
CA GLN A 43 14.73 -12.56 -32.90
C GLN A 43 13.72 -13.65 -33.32
N TYR A 44 13.86 -14.89 -32.82
CA TYR A 44 12.92 -15.98 -33.11
C TYR A 44 11.58 -15.78 -32.38
N ILE A 45 11.60 -15.29 -31.13
CA ILE A 45 10.36 -15.03 -30.37
C ILE A 45 9.69 -13.72 -30.80
N GLU A 46 10.45 -12.79 -31.37
CA GLU A 46 9.94 -11.57 -31.99
C GLU A 46 9.32 -11.85 -33.37
N GLY A 47 9.60 -13.03 -33.96
CA GLY A 47 9.12 -13.41 -35.28
C GLY A 47 9.77 -12.64 -36.44
N THR A 48 10.93 -11.99 -36.20
CA THR A 48 11.64 -11.21 -37.21
C THR A 48 12.40 -12.08 -38.21
N ILE A 49 12.80 -13.29 -37.79
CA ILE A 49 13.43 -14.30 -38.66
C ILE A 49 12.34 -15.23 -39.20
N VAL A 50 11.95 -15.01 -40.46
CA VAL A 50 10.94 -15.82 -41.14
C VAL A 50 11.47 -17.22 -41.44
N ARG A 51 10.64 -18.25 -41.22
CA ARG A 51 10.96 -19.63 -41.57
C ARG A 51 11.28 -19.75 -43.08
N PRO A 52 12.50 -20.18 -43.46
CA PRO A 52 12.85 -20.40 -44.86
C PRO A 52 11.96 -21.47 -45.50
N LEU A 53 11.78 -21.43 -46.82
CA LEU A 53 11.15 -22.53 -47.54
C LEU A 53 12.08 -23.75 -47.57
N PHE A 54 11.50 -24.95 -47.43
CA PHE A 54 12.26 -26.19 -47.57
C PHE A 54 12.65 -26.37 -49.05
N GLN A 55 13.95 -26.30 -49.34
CA GLN A 55 14.47 -26.63 -50.67
C GLN A 55 14.82 -28.11 -50.72
N THR A 56 13.94 -28.91 -51.33
CA THR A 56 14.25 -30.30 -51.71
C THR A 56 15.07 -30.25 -52.99
N THR A 57 16.38 -30.48 -52.93
CA THR A 57 17.16 -30.70 -54.15
C THR A 57 16.86 -32.10 -54.69
N GLN A 58 15.80 -32.22 -55.50
CA GLN A 58 15.61 -33.37 -56.37
C GLN A 58 14.74 -33.00 -57.58
N THR A 59 15.36 -32.67 -58.72
CA THR A 59 14.74 -32.87 -60.04
C THR A 59 15.81 -33.19 -61.07
N ALA A 60 15.50 -34.22 -61.85
CA ALA A 60 16.36 -34.99 -62.74
C ALA A 60 16.94 -34.21 -63.92
N ALA A 61 18.06 -34.75 -64.42
CA ALA A 61 18.66 -34.41 -65.70
C ALA A 61 17.62 -34.47 -66.84
N THR A 62 17.62 -33.46 -67.70
CA THR A 62 17.17 -33.61 -69.08
C THR A 62 18.27 -33.12 -70.01
N THR A 63 18.81 -34.07 -70.75
CA THR A 63 19.84 -33.94 -71.78
C THR A 63 19.28 -33.19 -72.98
N THR A 64 19.96 -32.14 -73.45
CA THR A 64 20.04 -31.84 -74.89
C THR A 64 21.44 -31.28 -75.22
N THR A 65 22.10 -32.01 -76.11
CA THR A 65 23.45 -31.90 -76.67
C THR A 65 23.68 -30.63 -77.49
N SER A 66 24.85 -29.98 -77.34
CA SER A 66 25.83 -29.71 -78.43
C SER A 66 27.07 -28.91 -77.96
N SER A 67 28.24 -29.57 -77.98
CA SER A 67 29.63 -29.13 -78.28
C SER A 67 30.06 -27.68 -77.97
N THR A 68 31.20 -27.38 -77.32
CA THR A 68 32.57 -27.82 -77.66
C THR A 68 33.58 -27.50 -76.53
N THR A 69 34.61 -28.34 -76.43
CA THR A 69 35.94 -28.16 -75.78
C THR A 69 36.05 -28.37 -74.27
N ALA A 70 36.80 -29.43 -73.96
CA ALA A 70 37.23 -29.86 -72.65
C ALA A 70 38.32 -28.96 -72.06
N THR A 71 38.15 -28.58 -70.78
CA THR A 71 39.25 -28.47 -69.82
C THR A 71 38.78 -29.03 -68.49
N THR A 72 39.55 -29.99 -68.00
CA THR A 72 39.32 -30.89 -66.88
C THR A 72 39.56 -30.16 -65.54
N THR A 73 38.56 -30.22 -64.65
CA THR A 73 38.62 -30.43 -63.18
C THR A 73 39.49 -29.45 -62.35
N THR A 74 38.91 -28.62 -61.48
CA THR A 74 38.43 -29.03 -60.15
C THR A 74 37.40 -28.02 -59.63
N SER A 75 36.11 -28.36 -59.69
CA SER A 75 35.04 -27.59 -59.05
C SER A 75 34.70 -28.28 -57.73
N SER A 76 35.27 -27.79 -56.64
CA SER A 76 34.86 -28.16 -55.28
C SER A 76 33.41 -27.73 -55.07
N SER A 77 32.49 -28.70 -55.06
CA SER A 77 31.12 -28.51 -54.62
C SER A 77 31.10 -28.28 -53.11
N THR A 78 31.20 -27.02 -52.68
CA THR A 78 31.00 -26.66 -51.27
C THR A 78 29.51 -26.52 -51.00
N THR A 79 28.92 -27.61 -50.50
CA THR A 79 27.67 -27.62 -49.72
C THR A 79 27.69 -26.47 -48.70
N PRO A 80 26.58 -25.74 -48.44
CA PRO A 80 26.62 -24.58 -47.57
C PRO A 80 27.09 -24.96 -46.16
N THR A 81 28.26 -24.44 -45.82
CA THR A 81 28.82 -24.33 -44.47
C THR A 81 27.79 -23.64 -43.57
N GLN A 82 27.54 -24.19 -42.37
CA GLN A 82 26.56 -23.69 -41.38
C GLN A 82 26.50 -22.16 -41.30
N THR A 83 25.29 -21.60 -41.12
CA THR A 83 25.15 -20.16 -40.87
C THR A 83 25.51 -19.83 -39.42
N PRO A 84 26.06 -18.63 -39.15
CA PRO A 84 26.26 -18.15 -37.79
C PRO A 84 24.95 -18.13 -36.97
N ILE A 85 25.04 -18.30 -35.65
CA ILE A 85 23.88 -18.29 -34.73
C ILE A 85 23.09 -16.98 -34.82
N TRP A 86 23.76 -15.86 -35.08
CA TRP A 86 23.19 -14.52 -35.24
C TRP A 86 22.63 -14.23 -36.64
N SER A 87 22.68 -15.19 -37.58
CA SER A 87 22.19 -14.98 -38.94
C SER A 87 20.68 -14.73 -38.95
N SER A 88 20.27 -13.66 -39.63
CA SER A 88 18.85 -13.35 -39.90
C SER A 88 18.27 -14.18 -41.06
N THR A 89 19.11 -14.94 -41.77
CA THR A 89 18.72 -15.82 -42.89
C THR A 89 19.32 -17.23 -42.69
N PRO A 90 18.92 -17.95 -41.63
CA PRO A 90 19.38 -19.32 -41.38
C PRO A 90 18.91 -20.29 -42.48
N LEU A 91 19.58 -21.43 -42.63
CA LEU A 91 19.05 -22.53 -43.42
C LEU A 91 17.80 -23.12 -42.76
N TYR A 92 16.93 -23.76 -43.54
CA TYR A 92 15.68 -24.35 -43.04
C TYR A 92 15.87 -25.22 -41.78
N LYS A 93 16.83 -26.15 -41.80
CA LYS A 93 17.10 -27.04 -40.65
C LYS A 93 17.64 -26.29 -39.44
N GLU A 94 18.42 -25.24 -39.66
CA GLU A 94 18.97 -24.40 -38.59
C GLU A 94 17.88 -23.55 -37.95
N TRP A 95 16.98 -23.00 -38.76
CA TRP A 95 15.82 -22.26 -38.28
C TRP A 95 14.98 -23.14 -37.35
N ILE A 96 14.65 -24.37 -37.78
CA ILE A 96 13.88 -25.33 -36.98
C ILE A 96 14.57 -25.63 -35.65
N ALA A 97 15.88 -25.89 -35.66
CA ALA A 97 16.62 -26.18 -34.44
C ALA A 97 16.68 -25.00 -33.47
N ARG A 98 16.85 -23.77 -33.99
CA ARG A 98 16.92 -22.54 -33.21
C ARG A 98 15.55 -22.16 -32.64
N ASP A 99 14.49 -22.27 -33.44
CA ASP A 99 13.11 -22.07 -33.00
C ASP A 99 12.69 -23.11 -31.94
N ALA A 100 13.05 -24.39 -32.13
CA ALA A 100 12.82 -25.43 -31.13
C ALA A 100 13.56 -25.16 -29.81
N THR A 101 14.77 -24.61 -29.88
CA THR A 101 15.54 -24.19 -28.70
C THR A 101 14.84 -23.03 -27.98
N ALA A 102 14.39 -22.01 -28.73
CA ALA A 102 13.66 -20.88 -28.17
C ALA A 102 12.33 -21.32 -27.52
N THR A 103 11.57 -22.18 -28.21
CA THR A 103 10.36 -22.81 -27.69
C THR A 103 10.64 -23.57 -26.41
N SER A 104 11.70 -24.37 -26.37
CA SER A 104 12.07 -25.14 -25.17
C SER A 104 12.39 -24.23 -23.98
N ILE A 105 13.11 -23.12 -24.19
CA ILE A 105 13.39 -22.14 -23.13
C ILE A 105 12.10 -21.56 -22.53
N ILE A 106 11.11 -21.27 -23.38
CA ILE A 106 9.81 -20.74 -22.94
C ILE A 106 9.05 -21.85 -22.21
N VAL A 107 8.69 -22.92 -22.91
CA VAL A 107 7.70 -23.92 -22.48
C VAL A 107 8.19 -24.71 -21.28
N THR A 108 9.47 -25.11 -21.25
CA THR A 108 9.98 -25.89 -20.11
C THR A 108 9.97 -25.06 -18.82
N ASN A 109 10.02 -23.73 -18.89
CA ASN A 109 9.97 -22.87 -17.71
C ASN A 109 8.55 -22.42 -17.33
N VAL A 110 7.52 -23.08 -17.84
CA VAL A 110 6.13 -22.93 -17.41
C VAL A 110 5.75 -24.10 -16.50
N ARG A 111 5.14 -23.82 -15.34
CA ARG A 111 4.76 -24.89 -14.37
C ARG A 111 3.73 -25.85 -14.95
N ASP A 112 2.70 -25.32 -15.61
CA ASP A 112 1.65 -26.08 -16.28
C ASP A 112 1.40 -25.54 -17.70
N PRO A 113 2.19 -25.97 -18.70
CA PRO A 113 2.03 -25.51 -20.07
C PRO A 113 0.63 -25.81 -20.64
N VAL A 114 0.07 -26.97 -20.31
CA VAL A 114 -1.22 -27.44 -20.82
C VAL A 114 -2.37 -26.63 -20.22
N GLY A 115 -2.38 -26.43 -18.90
CA GLY A 115 -3.39 -25.59 -18.24
C GLY A 115 -3.30 -24.11 -18.61
N VAL A 116 -2.12 -23.64 -18.99
CA VAL A 116 -1.95 -22.30 -19.59
C VAL A 116 -2.52 -22.23 -21.02
N GLY A 117 -2.65 -23.37 -21.71
CA GLY A 117 -3.15 -23.48 -23.08
C GLY A 117 -2.06 -23.32 -24.13
N ILE A 118 -0.82 -23.72 -23.82
CA ILE A 118 0.28 -23.75 -24.79
C ILE A 118 0.14 -25.00 -25.67
N GLU A 119 0.23 -24.80 -26.98
CA GLU A 119 0.23 -25.88 -27.98
C GLU A 119 1.67 -26.19 -28.44
N ASP A 120 2.08 -27.46 -28.35
CA ASP A 120 3.47 -27.89 -28.64
C ASP A 120 3.86 -27.81 -30.13
N ASN A 121 2.89 -27.63 -31.04
CA ASN A 121 3.11 -27.56 -32.48
C ASN A 121 3.36 -26.13 -33.01
N LYS A 122 3.37 -25.13 -32.12
CA LYS A 122 3.52 -23.71 -32.45
C LYS A 122 4.99 -23.31 -32.43
N SER A 123 5.32 -22.32 -33.25
CA SER A 123 6.64 -21.67 -33.22
C SER A 123 6.84 -20.88 -31.93
N ALA A 124 8.11 -20.58 -31.62
CA ALA A 124 8.45 -19.79 -30.44
C ALA A 124 7.78 -18.40 -30.47
N ALA A 125 7.68 -17.79 -31.65
CA ALA A 125 7.00 -16.52 -31.87
C ALA A 125 5.50 -16.58 -31.54
N GLU A 126 4.82 -17.63 -31.99
CA GLU A 126 3.38 -17.81 -31.76
C GLU A 126 3.09 -18.01 -30.27
N ILE A 127 3.86 -18.86 -29.60
CA ILE A 127 3.73 -19.11 -28.15
C ILE A 127 4.01 -17.83 -27.37
N TRP A 128 5.09 -17.12 -27.70
CA TRP A 128 5.46 -15.88 -27.02
C TRP A 128 4.39 -14.79 -27.18
N LYS A 129 3.83 -14.64 -28.39
CA LYS A 129 2.73 -13.73 -28.68
C LYS A 129 1.47 -14.10 -27.90
N PHE A 130 1.13 -15.39 -27.83
CA PHE A 130 -0.01 -15.87 -27.03
C PHE A 130 0.15 -15.50 -25.55
N LEU A 131 1.30 -15.81 -24.95
CA LEU A 131 1.57 -15.51 -23.54
C LEU A 131 1.53 -14.00 -23.26
N THR A 132 2.15 -13.20 -24.14
CA THR A 132 2.12 -11.74 -24.04
C THR A 132 0.69 -11.21 -24.07
N ASN A 133 -0.12 -11.66 -25.02
CA ASN A 133 -1.53 -11.24 -25.11
C ASN A 133 -2.36 -11.63 -23.87
N LYS A 134 -2.07 -12.80 -23.30
CA LYS A 134 -2.80 -13.35 -22.14
C LYS A 134 -2.48 -12.61 -20.84
N TYR A 135 -1.21 -12.25 -20.63
CA TYR A 135 -0.74 -11.74 -19.34
C TYR A 135 -0.44 -10.23 -19.32
N GLU A 136 0.01 -9.62 -20.41
CA GLU A 136 0.42 -8.21 -20.40
C GLU A 136 -0.74 -7.27 -20.04
N LYS A 137 -1.92 -7.47 -20.66
CA LYS A 137 -3.12 -6.65 -20.37
C LYS A 137 -3.54 -6.70 -18.89
N ARG A 138 -3.42 -7.88 -18.27
CA ARG A 138 -3.76 -8.06 -16.85
C ARG A 138 -2.75 -7.37 -15.94
N VAL A 139 -1.47 -7.40 -16.32
CA VAL A 139 -0.42 -6.67 -15.62
C VAL A 139 -0.65 -5.16 -15.71
N GLU A 140 -0.93 -4.62 -16.90
CA GLU A 140 -1.24 -3.19 -17.09
C GLU A 140 -2.41 -2.74 -16.19
N GLN A 141 -3.49 -3.53 -16.13
CA GLN A 141 -4.63 -3.24 -15.27
C GLN A 141 -4.26 -3.26 -13.78
N ARG A 142 -3.43 -4.21 -13.34
CA ARG A 142 -2.96 -4.27 -11.94
C ARG A 142 -2.05 -3.10 -11.57
N ILE A 143 -1.14 -2.72 -12.48
CA ILE A 143 -0.31 -1.53 -12.31
C ILE A 143 -1.21 -0.30 -12.15
N HIS A 144 -2.21 -0.14 -13.01
CA HIS A 144 -3.15 0.97 -12.93
C HIS A 144 -3.91 1.01 -11.60
N LEU A 145 -4.47 -0.12 -11.16
CA LEU A 145 -5.18 -0.19 -9.89
C LEU A 145 -4.27 0.08 -8.68
N ALA A 146 -3.03 -0.42 -8.71
CA ALA A 146 -2.06 -0.17 -7.64
C ALA A 146 -1.59 1.30 -7.61
N ASP A 147 -1.35 1.92 -8.76
CA ASP A 147 -1.00 3.35 -8.85
C ASP A 147 -2.17 4.23 -8.38
N MET A 148 -3.40 3.90 -8.78
CA MET A 148 -4.60 4.57 -8.30
C MET A 148 -4.76 4.41 -6.79
N ALA A 149 -4.59 3.21 -6.24
CA ALA A 149 -4.65 2.98 -4.79
C ALA A 149 -3.56 3.76 -4.03
N LEU A 150 -2.35 3.85 -4.57
CA LEU A 150 -1.27 4.64 -4.01
C LEU A 150 -1.60 6.14 -4.00
N ARG A 151 -2.11 6.67 -5.11
CA ARG A 151 -2.37 8.12 -5.29
C ARG A 151 -3.65 8.60 -4.64
N SER A 152 -4.62 7.73 -4.44
CA SER A 152 -5.89 8.05 -3.78
C SER A 152 -5.89 7.80 -2.28
N HIS A 153 -4.84 7.17 -1.73
CA HIS A 153 -4.74 6.98 -0.29
C HIS A 153 -4.59 8.33 0.41
N THR A 154 -5.45 8.58 1.39
CA THR A 154 -5.42 9.78 2.22
C THR A 154 -5.17 9.39 3.67
N TYR A 155 -4.38 10.19 4.38
CA TYR A 155 -4.16 10.08 5.80
C TYR A 155 -5.43 10.44 6.56
N GLU A 156 -5.77 9.62 7.55
CA GLU A 156 -6.93 9.79 8.42
C GLU A 156 -6.46 10.01 9.86
N PRO A 157 -6.36 11.29 10.31
CA PRO A 157 -5.80 11.63 11.62
C PRO A 157 -6.59 11.08 12.81
N GLU A 158 -7.88 10.79 12.62
CA GLU A 158 -8.79 10.32 13.66
C GLU A 158 -8.71 8.80 13.87
N SER A 159 -8.21 8.05 12.88
CA SER A 159 -8.24 6.58 12.88
C SER A 159 -6.86 5.93 12.99
N THR A 160 -5.79 6.63 12.60
CA THR A 160 -4.43 6.05 12.48
C THR A 160 -3.34 7.02 12.91
N THR A 161 -2.17 6.52 13.28
CA THR A 161 -0.98 7.36 13.56
C THR A 161 -0.21 7.68 12.27
N MET A 162 0.70 8.66 12.35
CA MET A 162 1.56 9.01 11.21
C MET A 162 2.50 7.85 10.81
N GLU A 163 2.97 7.05 11.78
CA GLU A 163 3.79 5.86 11.52
C GLU A 163 3.02 4.80 10.73
N ASP A 164 1.75 4.58 11.07
CA ASP A 164 0.88 3.64 10.36
C ASP A 164 0.60 4.12 8.92
N HIS A 165 0.39 5.43 8.75
CA HIS A 165 0.25 6.04 7.42
C HIS A 165 1.50 5.88 6.56
N GLU A 166 2.69 6.17 7.10
CA GLU A 166 3.97 5.98 6.42
C GLU A 166 4.15 4.53 5.99
N LYS A 167 3.91 3.58 6.90
CA LYS A 167 3.98 2.14 6.62
C LYS A 167 3.01 1.75 5.51
N LYS A 168 1.78 2.26 5.53
CA LYS A 168 0.77 2.00 4.50
C LYS A 168 1.22 2.53 3.14
N MET A 169 1.74 3.77 3.07
CA MET A 169 2.26 4.39 1.86
C MET A 169 3.45 3.61 1.27
N LYS A 170 4.43 3.22 2.11
CA LYS A 170 5.57 2.39 1.69
C LYS A 170 5.12 1.01 1.18
N ASN A 171 4.08 0.42 1.75
CA ASN A 171 3.51 -0.84 1.27
C ASN A 171 2.75 -0.70 -0.07
N LEU A 172 2.01 0.40 -0.27
CA LEU A 172 1.35 0.69 -1.55
C LEU A 172 2.39 0.91 -2.66
N LEU A 173 3.46 1.64 -2.38
CA LEU A 173 4.59 1.81 -3.32
C LEU A 173 5.25 0.47 -3.66
N ARG A 174 5.47 -0.38 -2.66
CA ARG A 174 6.01 -1.73 -2.87
C ARG A 174 5.10 -2.54 -3.78
N THR A 175 3.81 -2.56 -3.50
CA THR A 175 2.80 -3.28 -4.31
C THR A 175 2.81 -2.80 -5.76
N LEU A 176 2.90 -1.49 -6.00
CA LEU A 176 3.03 -0.93 -7.35
C LEU A 176 4.30 -1.44 -8.06
N LYS A 177 5.44 -1.43 -7.36
CA LYS A 177 6.72 -1.92 -7.90
C LYS A 177 6.71 -3.42 -8.16
N ASP A 178 6.07 -4.20 -7.29
CA ASP A 178 5.94 -5.66 -7.44
C ASP A 178 5.15 -6.03 -8.71
N TYR A 179 4.16 -5.22 -9.08
CA TYR A 179 3.46 -5.37 -10.36
C TYR A 179 4.22 -4.81 -11.58
N GLY A 180 5.41 -4.23 -11.38
CA GLY A 180 6.22 -3.64 -12.44
C GLY A 180 5.92 -2.17 -12.74
N GLY A 181 5.12 -1.51 -11.90
CA GLY A 181 4.87 -0.08 -11.98
C GLY A 181 6.08 0.76 -11.57
N THR A 182 6.20 1.94 -12.16
CA THR A 182 7.32 2.85 -11.89
C THR A 182 6.86 4.04 -11.06
N CYS A 183 7.55 4.32 -9.96
CA CYS A 183 7.42 5.56 -9.21
C CYS A 183 8.79 5.89 -8.61
N ASN A 184 9.40 6.99 -9.09
CA ASN A 184 10.67 7.45 -8.55
C ASN A 184 10.46 8.19 -7.21
N ASP A 185 11.56 8.44 -6.48
CA ASP A 185 11.47 9.04 -5.15
C ASP A 185 10.87 10.47 -5.16
N PRO A 186 11.24 11.37 -6.08
CA PRO A 186 10.59 12.69 -6.19
C PRO A 186 9.09 12.62 -6.48
N GLN A 187 8.65 11.67 -7.32
CA GLN A 187 7.22 11.43 -7.56
C GLN A 187 6.53 10.93 -6.29
N PHE A 188 7.16 9.97 -5.60
CA PHE A 188 6.60 9.42 -4.38
C PHE A 188 6.48 10.48 -3.28
N ARG A 189 7.48 11.37 -3.15
CA ARG A 189 7.43 12.56 -2.29
C ARG A 189 6.18 13.41 -2.55
N LEU A 190 5.90 13.73 -3.82
CA LEU A 190 4.71 14.53 -4.16
C LEU A 190 3.41 13.79 -3.82
N ILE A 191 3.37 12.46 -3.98
CA ILE A 191 2.22 11.64 -3.58
C ILE A 191 2.04 11.67 -2.05
N VAL A 192 3.12 11.57 -1.28
CA VAL A 192 3.10 11.66 0.20
C VAL A 192 2.61 13.03 0.67
N ILE A 193 3.00 14.11 0.02
CA ILE A 193 2.48 15.45 0.35
C ILE A 193 0.99 15.55 -0.01
N ALA A 194 0.57 14.94 -1.11
CA ALA A 194 -0.80 14.94 -1.58
C ALA A 194 -1.73 13.99 -0.80
N SER A 195 -1.19 13.03 -0.03
CA SER A 195 -1.99 12.11 0.77
C SER A 195 -2.55 12.76 2.05
N LEU A 196 -2.21 14.01 2.34
CA LEU A 196 -2.69 14.67 3.54
C LEU A 196 -4.11 15.20 3.37
N PRO A 197 -4.89 15.23 4.46
CA PRO A 197 -6.26 15.69 4.40
C PRO A 197 -6.33 17.20 4.07
N LEU A 198 -7.48 17.62 3.54
CA LEU A 198 -7.64 18.96 2.95
C LEU A 198 -7.40 20.10 3.95
N ASP A 199 -7.71 19.88 5.22
CA ASP A 199 -7.52 20.78 6.34
C ASP A 199 -6.03 21.06 6.64
N TRP A 200 -5.12 20.18 6.20
CA TRP A 200 -3.67 20.34 6.42
C TRP A 200 -2.95 20.96 5.21
N LYS A 201 -3.68 21.28 4.14
CA LYS A 201 -3.08 21.82 2.89
C LYS A 201 -2.27 23.09 3.08
N GLN A 202 -2.63 23.93 4.06
CA GLN A 202 -1.90 25.17 4.31
C GLN A 202 -0.53 24.88 4.92
N ASP A 203 -0.46 23.91 5.83
CA ASP A 203 0.77 23.50 6.51
C ASP A 203 1.74 22.79 5.56
N THR A 204 1.21 22.20 4.48
CA THR A 204 1.98 21.35 3.54
C THR A 204 2.39 22.08 2.26
N ARG A 205 2.20 23.40 2.18
CA ARG A 205 2.65 24.21 1.03
C ARG A 205 4.16 24.21 0.85
N ASN A 206 4.91 24.21 1.95
CA ASN A 206 6.36 24.41 1.96
C ASN A 206 7.08 23.26 2.67
N VAL A 207 6.79 22.02 2.26
CA VAL A 207 7.52 20.86 2.79
C VAL A 207 8.99 20.95 2.37
N PRO A 208 9.95 20.93 3.32
CA PRO A 208 11.37 21.01 3.03
C PRO A 208 11.90 19.73 2.35
N GLY A 209 13.16 19.77 1.92
CA GLY A 209 13.87 18.63 1.34
C GLY A 209 13.38 18.22 -0.05
N THR A 210 14.01 17.18 -0.61
CA THR A 210 13.76 16.71 -1.98
C THR A 210 13.40 15.23 -2.06
N SER A 211 13.54 14.50 -0.96
CA SER A 211 13.22 13.07 -0.89
C SER A 211 11.87 12.78 -0.25
N SER A 212 11.37 11.56 -0.45
CA SER A 212 10.17 11.11 0.26
C SER A 212 10.38 10.97 1.78
N GLU A 213 11.60 10.67 2.21
CA GLU A 213 11.98 10.56 3.62
C GLU A 213 11.98 11.93 4.31
N ASP A 214 12.43 12.99 3.62
CA ASP A 214 12.33 14.37 4.12
C ASP A 214 10.86 14.77 4.33
N ALA A 215 9.99 14.37 3.40
CA ALA A 215 8.56 14.62 3.53
C ALA A 215 7.99 13.89 4.75
N PHE A 216 8.24 12.59 4.92
CA PHE A 216 7.78 11.87 6.12
C PHE A 216 8.32 12.48 7.41
N THR A 217 9.59 12.86 7.46
CA THR A 217 10.20 13.53 8.62
C THR A 217 9.44 14.81 8.98
N PHE A 218 9.15 15.64 7.98
CA PHE A 218 8.34 16.85 8.16
C PHE A 218 6.92 16.50 8.67
N LEU A 219 6.27 15.50 8.08
CA LEU A 219 4.91 15.11 8.47
C LEU A 219 4.81 14.53 9.87
N HIS A 220 5.82 13.80 10.33
CA HIS A 220 5.94 13.37 11.72
C HIS A 220 6.02 14.57 12.67
N SER A 221 6.82 15.58 12.34
CA SER A 221 6.91 16.79 13.16
C SER A 221 5.59 17.58 13.20
N LEU A 222 4.93 17.73 12.05
CA LEU A 222 3.62 18.38 11.93
C LEU A 222 2.54 17.62 12.71
N TYR A 223 2.57 16.29 12.65
CA TYR A 223 1.64 15.44 13.41
C TYR A 223 1.78 15.67 14.91
N LEU A 224 3.00 15.69 15.45
CA LEU A 224 3.25 15.93 16.87
C LEU A 224 2.78 17.33 17.30
N GLU A 225 3.00 18.35 16.47
CA GLU A 225 2.51 19.71 16.71
C GLU A 225 0.98 19.75 16.77
N LYS A 226 0.28 19.17 15.78
CA LYS A 226 -1.19 19.09 15.76
C LYS A 226 -1.75 18.31 16.94
N GLN A 227 -1.08 17.23 17.38
CA GLN A 227 -1.50 16.51 18.58
C GLN A 227 -1.36 17.38 19.83
N GLN A 228 -0.24 18.09 19.98
CA GLN A 228 -0.03 19.00 21.10
C GLN A 228 -1.05 20.14 21.14
N GLU A 229 -1.44 20.68 19.98
CA GLU A 229 -2.51 21.69 19.83
C GLU A 229 -3.90 21.16 20.20
N ARG A 230 -4.22 19.92 19.81
CA ARG A 230 -5.48 19.27 20.20
C ARG A 230 -5.54 19.05 21.70
N GLU A 231 -4.48 18.49 22.29
CA GLU A 231 -4.42 18.26 23.74
C GLU A 231 -4.49 19.55 24.55
N SER A 232 -3.87 20.64 24.07
CA SER A 232 -3.94 21.94 24.73
C SER A 232 -5.33 22.55 24.63
N SER A 233 -5.95 22.51 23.45
CA SER A 233 -7.32 22.99 23.22
C SER A 233 -8.33 22.23 24.06
N GLU A 234 -8.23 20.90 24.13
CA GLU A 234 -9.08 20.09 25.00
C GLU A 234 -8.90 20.43 26.49
N ARG A 235 -7.66 20.68 26.91
CA ARG A 235 -7.36 21.06 28.30
C ARG A 235 -7.99 22.41 28.65
N ASP A 236 -7.92 23.37 27.73
CA ASP A 236 -8.50 24.69 27.92
C ASP A 236 -10.03 24.64 27.88
N GLU A 237 -10.63 23.85 26.98
CA GLU A 237 -12.07 23.59 27.00
C GLU A 237 -12.54 22.96 28.31
N LYS A 238 -11.80 21.97 28.83
CA LYS A 238 -12.08 21.33 30.12
C LYS A 238 -11.99 22.36 31.26
N ARG A 239 -10.98 23.24 31.26
CA ARG A 239 -10.85 24.33 32.24
C ARG A 239 -12.01 25.32 32.17
N VAL A 240 -12.40 25.76 30.98
CA VAL A 240 -13.54 26.68 30.78
C VAL A 240 -14.84 26.03 31.25
N LYS A 241 -15.10 24.76 30.91
CA LYS A 241 -16.28 24.02 31.39
C LYS A 241 -16.33 23.92 32.91
N VAL A 242 -15.20 23.65 33.58
CA VAL A 242 -15.11 23.62 35.05
C VAL A 242 -15.39 25.00 35.66
N LEU A 243 -14.81 26.06 35.10
CA LEU A 243 -15.05 27.44 35.57
C LEU A 243 -16.52 27.84 35.43
N LEU A 244 -17.17 27.54 34.30
CA LEU A 244 -18.58 27.83 34.08
C LEU A 244 -19.49 27.04 35.04
N ALA A 245 -19.18 25.76 35.29
CA ALA A 245 -19.92 24.96 36.28
C ALA A 245 -19.80 25.55 37.69
N SER A 246 -18.62 26.03 38.07
CA SER A 246 -18.40 26.67 39.38
C SER A 246 -19.18 27.98 39.54
N GLN A 247 -19.28 28.80 38.48
CA GLN A 247 -20.08 30.03 38.51
C GLN A 247 -21.57 29.74 38.63
N ASN A 248 -22.09 28.70 37.97
CA ASN A 248 -23.50 28.32 38.14
C ASN A 248 -23.80 27.75 39.53
N THR A 249 -22.83 27.16 40.24
CA THR A 249 -23.01 26.75 41.64
C THR A 249 -23.06 27.94 42.61
N THR A 250 -22.52 29.10 42.25
CA THR A 250 -22.62 30.32 43.08
C THR A 250 -23.97 31.04 42.96
N ALA A 251 -24.84 30.66 42.02
CA ALA A 251 -26.20 31.20 41.90
C ALA A 251 -27.25 30.47 42.77
N VAL A 252 -26.88 29.37 43.43
CA VAL A 252 -27.77 28.63 44.36
C VAL A 252 -27.03 28.29 45.65
N ALA A 253 -26.49 29.33 46.29
CA ALA A 253 -26.14 29.26 47.70
C ALA A 253 -26.47 30.62 48.34
N VAL A 254 -27.77 30.93 48.40
CA VAL A 254 -28.26 31.77 49.50
C VAL A 254 -28.08 30.92 50.75
N GLU A 255 -26.91 31.02 51.37
CA GLU A 255 -26.74 30.64 52.78
C GLU A 255 -27.91 31.26 53.55
N PRO A 256 -28.69 30.49 54.34
CA PRO A 256 -29.51 31.14 55.33
C PRO A 256 -28.53 31.85 56.26
N GLN A 257 -28.52 33.19 56.20
CA GLN A 257 -27.86 34.03 57.17
C GLN A 257 -28.04 33.39 58.53
N ARG A 258 -26.94 33.02 59.18
CA ARG A 258 -26.95 32.68 60.60
C ARG A 258 -27.52 33.90 61.29
N ALA A 259 -28.82 33.83 61.58
CA ALA A 259 -29.54 34.87 62.29
C ALA A 259 -28.75 35.12 63.57
N GLY A 260 -28.19 36.32 63.67
CA GLY A 260 -27.39 36.74 64.79
C GLY A 260 -28.12 36.38 66.08
N ARG A 261 -27.38 35.84 67.04
CA ARG A 261 -27.81 35.76 68.43
C ARG A 261 -28.03 37.19 68.91
N ASN A 262 -29.21 37.75 68.68
CA ASN A 262 -29.65 38.96 69.34
C ASN A 262 -29.88 38.61 70.81
N SER A 263 -28.88 38.89 71.64
CA SER A 263 -28.85 38.65 73.08
C SER A 263 -29.89 39.45 73.86
N ASP A 264 -30.54 40.43 73.23
CA ASP A 264 -31.50 41.33 73.89
C ASP A 264 -32.97 41.00 73.63
N LEU A 265 -33.26 40.01 72.78
CA LEU A 265 -34.63 39.57 72.55
C LEU A 265 -35.09 38.64 73.69
N VAL A 266 -35.92 39.13 74.62
CA VAL A 266 -36.54 38.31 75.69
C VAL A 266 -37.84 37.68 75.20
N CYS A 267 -37.98 36.36 75.34
CA CYS A 267 -39.20 35.63 74.99
C CYS A 267 -40.32 35.94 75.99
N SER A 268 -41.48 36.40 75.51
CA SER A 268 -42.63 36.72 76.36
C SER A 268 -43.33 35.51 76.98
N ASN A 269 -43.02 34.28 76.53
CA ASN A 269 -43.57 33.06 77.11
C ASN A 269 -42.67 32.55 78.27
N CYS A 270 -41.39 32.27 78.01
CA CYS A 270 -40.52 31.63 79.00
C CYS A 270 -39.54 32.59 79.70
N GLY A 271 -39.55 33.88 79.36
CA GLY A 271 -38.68 34.90 79.94
C GLY A 271 -37.19 34.80 79.57
N LYS A 272 -36.77 33.81 78.76
CA LYS A 272 -35.37 33.62 78.38
C LYS A 272 -35.01 34.43 77.12
N ARG A 273 -33.75 34.87 77.05
CA ARG A 273 -33.21 35.69 75.95
C ARG A 273 -32.87 34.86 74.70
N GLY A 274 -32.81 35.52 73.55
CA GLY A 274 -32.30 34.98 72.28
C GLY A 274 -33.30 34.26 71.39
N HIS A 275 -34.61 34.27 71.70
CA HIS A 275 -35.65 33.68 70.83
C HIS A 275 -37.03 34.34 71.00
N THR A 276 -37.89 34.26 69.98
CA THR A 276 -39.28 34.73 70.03
C THR A 276 -40.22 33.64 70.59
N VAL A 277 -41.44 34.02 70.99
CA VAL A 277 -42.48 33.08 71.46
C VAL A 277 -42.75 31.94 70.46
N HIS A 278 -42.72 32.24 69.15
CA HIS A 278 -42.91 31.23 68.10
C HIS A 278 -41.81 30.16 68.08
N ARG A 279 -40.58 30.50 68.52
CA ARG A 279 -39.44 29.57 68.59
C ARG A 279 -39.21 29.04 70.01
N CYS A 280 -40.16 29.26 70.92
CA CYS A 280 -40.04 28.83 72.31
C CYS A 280 -40.38 27.36 72.46
N TRP A 281 -39.49 26.61 73.12
CA TRP A 281 -39.66 25.18 73.41
C TRP A 281 -40.38 24.90 74.74
N ALA A 282 -40.64 25.94 75.54
CA ALA A 282 -41.38 25.82 76.79
C ALA A 282 -42.87 25.52 76.53
N LYS A 283 -43.57 25.10 77.59
CA LYS A 283 -45.01 24.81 77.54
C LYS A 283 -45.79 26.07 77.12
N GLY A 284 -46.68 25.93 76.14
CA GLY A 284 -47.42 27.05 75.53
C GLY A 284 -46.63 27.87 74.50
N GLY A 285 -45.41 27.45 74.14
CA GLY A 285 -44.58 28.09 73.12
C GLY A 285 -44.88 27.55 71.71
N GLY A 286 -44.58 28.33 70.65
CA GLY A 286 -44.87 27.91 69.27
C GLY A 286 -44.05 26.70 68.78
N ALA A 287 -43.01 26.31 69.53
CA ALA A 287 -42.19 25.14 69.25
C ALA A 287 -42.13 24.18 70.46
N GLU A 288 -43.18 24.14 71.29
CA GLU A 288 -43.28 23.26 72.46
C GLU A 288 -42.83 21.82 72.14
N GLY A 289 -41.94 21.28 72.97
CA GLY A 289 -41.44 19.90 72.84
C GLY A 289 -40.43 19.65 71.72
N LYS A 290 -40.15 20.63 70.84
CA LYS A 290 -39.17 20.50 69.74
C LYS A 290 -37.74 20.92 70.11
N GLY A 291 -37.46 21.07 71.39
CA GLY A 291 -36.15 21.48 71.90
C GLY A 291 -35.12 20.34 71.88
N PRO A 292 -33.82 20.68 71.84
CA PRO A 292 -32.75 19.71 71.95
C PRO A 292 -32.81 19.00 73.32
N LYS A 293 -32.33 17.74 73.38
CA LYS A 293 -32.49 16.84 74.53
C LYS A 293 -31.99 17.41 75.87
N ASN A 294 -31.02 18.32 75.84
CA ASN A 294 -30.45 18.99 77.01
C ASN A 294 -31.28 20.19 77.52
N TRP A 295 -32.35 20.60 76.83
CA TRP A 295 -33.22 21.70 77.26
C TRP A 295 -34.18 21.28 78.38
N GLN A 296 -34.79 20.10 78.28
CA GLN A 296 -35.79 19.61 79.24
C GLN A 296 -35.24 19.50 80.67
N VAL A 297 -33.95 19.17 80.80
CA VAL A 297 -33.25 19.07 82.10
C VAL A 297 -33.16 20.42 82.81
N SER A 298 -33.18 21.54 82.07
CA SER A 298 -33.08 22.89 82.65
C SER A 298 -34.41 23.50 83.08
N TYR A 299 -35.55 22.89 82.74
CA TYR A 299 -36.88 23.45 83.02
C TYR A 299 -37.52 22.88 84.29
N THR A 300 -37.08 21.71 84.76
CA THR A 300 -37.64 21.04 85.95
C THR A 300 -37.13 21.60 87.28
N ASN A 301 -36.17 22.54 87.28
CA ASN A 301 -35.55 23.08 88.50
C ASN A 301 -35.94 24.54 88.80
N ALA A 302 -37.06 25.03 88.25
CA ALA A 302 -37.54 26.39 88.48
C ALA A 302 -39.04 26.41 88.85
N GLU A 303 -39.41 25.67 89.90
CA GLU A 303 -40.65 25.87 90.65
C GLU A 303 -40.32 25.91 92.14
N HIS A 304 -40.07 27.12 92.65
CA HIS A 304 -40.41 27.62 93.98
C HIS A 304 -40.23 29.14 94.03
#